data_AF-A0A0L6WHB7-F1
#
_entry.id   AF-A0A0L6WHB7-F1
#
_cell.length_a   1.000
_cell.length_b   1.000
_cell.length_c   1.000
_cell.angle_alpha   90.00
_cell.angle_beta   90.00
_cell.angle_gamma   90.00
#
_symmetry.space_group_name_H-M   'P 1'
#
loop_
_entity.id
_entity.type
_entity.pdbx_description
1 polymer ?
#
loop_
_entity_poly.entity_id
_entity_poly.type
_entity_poly.pdbx_seq_one_letter_code
_entity_poly.pdbx_strand_id
1 'polypeptide(L)'
;MWQNLCTQYLAFAVRSNENVALCVVSSGIAALLLEGGSTVHLRFKIPIPALDTSIANIKKGTQLSQLLLNTKVVIWDEIPMQHKNAIDSVDCGFRDILDKDVPFGGVTIVFGGDF
;
A
#
# COMPACT_ATOMS: atom_id res chain seq x y z
N MET A 1 6.39 -1.97 -18.46
CA MET A 1 6.35 -3.42 -18.74
C MET A 1 7.38 -4.20 -17.92
N TRP A 2 8.61 -3.69 -17.74
CA TRP A 2 9.65 -4.36 -16.92
C TRP A 2 9.52 -4.12 -15.39
N GLN A 3 9.08 -2.93 -14.91
CA GLN A 3 8.86 -2.69 -13.46
C GLN A 3 7.83 -3.66 -12.84
N ASN A 4 6.70 -3.88 -13.51
CA ASN A 4 5.63 -4.76 -13.01
C ASN A 4 6.14 -6.19 -12.74
N LEU A 5 7.12 -6.66 -13.51
CA LEU A 5 7.73 -7.97 -13.34
C LEU A 5 8.53 -8.05 -12.03
N CYS A 6 9.29 -7.00 -11.69
CA CYS A 6 10.03 -6.91 -10.43
C CYS A 6 9.08 -6.86 -9.22
N THR A 7 8.03 -6.04 -9.30
CA THR A 7 7.00 -5.96 -8.26
C THR A 7 6.32 -7.31 -8.02
N GLN A 8 5.97 -8.03 -9.09
CA GLN A 8 5.40 -9.38 -8.99
C GLN A 8 6.39 -10.40 -8.43
N TYR A 9 7.66 -10.35 -8.85
CA TYR A 9 8.68 -11.27 -8.36
C TYR A 9 8.93 -11.11 -6.85
N LEU A 10 9.03 -9.87 -6.37
CA LEU A 10 9.17 -9.58 -4.94
C LEU A 10 7.95 -10.04 -4.14
N ALA A 11 6.74 -9.77 -4.66
CA ALA A 11 5.51 -10.24 -4.04
C ALA A 11 5.46 -11.77 -3.97
N PHE A 12 5.86 -12.45 -5.04
CA PHE A 12 5.92 -13.90 -5.10
C PHE A 12 6.93 -14.47 -4.08
N ALA A 13 8.15 -13.92 -4.02
CA ALA A 13 9.18 -14.37 -3.08
C ALA A 13 8.78 -14.18 -1.61
N VAL A 14 7.97 -13.17 -1.30
CA VAL A 14 7.45 -12.97 0.06
C VAL A 14 6.30 -13.95 0.34
N ARG A 15 5.38 -14.11 -0.62
CA ARG A 15 4.25 -15.05 -0.51
C ARG A 15 4.70 -16.51 -0.44
N SER A 16 5.80 -16.88 -1.10
CA SER A 16 6.38 -18.22 -1.01
C SER A 16 6.92 -18.56 0.38
N ASN A 17 7.21 -17.55 1.20
CA ASN A 17 7.58 -17.70 2.61
C ASN A 17 6.36 -17.60 3.54
N GLU A 18 5.14 -17.85 3.04
CA GLU A 18 3.87 -17.78 3.79
C GLU A 18 3.58 -16.40 4.41
N ASN A 19 4.28 -15.35 3.96
CA ASN A 19 4.08 -13.99 4.42
C ASN A 19 3.08 -13.24 3.53
N VAL A 20 2.37 -12.28 4.10
CA VAL A 20 1.44 -11.44 3.35
C VAL A 20 2.19 -10.29 2.68
N ALA A 21 2.12 -10.23 1.34
CA ALA A 21 2.61 -9.12 0.53
C ALA A 21 1.45 -8.39 -0.16
N LEU A 22 1.33 -7.09 0.08
CA LEU A 22 0.35 -6.23 -0.56
C LEU A 22 0.98 -5.47 -1.73
N CYS A 23 0.33 -5.51 -2.89
CA CYS A 23 0.75 -4.73 -4.06
C CYS A 23 -0.25 -3.60 -4.28
N VAL A 24 0.23 -2.36 -4.27
CA VAL A 24 -0.58 -1.16 -4.49
C VAL A 24 0.03 -0.29 -5.58
N VAL A 25 -0.83 0.41 -6.32
CA VAL A 25 -0.44 1.31 -7.41
C VAL A 25 -1.30 2.56 -7.43
N SER A 26 -0.85 3.61 -8.12
CA SER A 26 -1.63 4.83 -8.27
C SER A 26 -2.75 4.68 -9.30
N SER A 27 -2.48 4.04 -10.46
CA SER A 27 -3.44 3.88 -11.56
C SER A 27 -4.27 2.59 -11.49
N GLY A 28 -5.57 2.71 -11.79
CA GLY A 28 -6.48 1.55 -11.89
C GLY A 28 -6.09 0.57 -13.00
N ILE A 29 -5.57 1.08 -14.12
CA ILE A 29 -5.13 0.22 -15.23
C ILE A 29 -3.86 -0.55 -14.83
N ALA A 30 -2.94 0.10 -14.13
CA ALA A 30 -1.74 -0.57 -13.61
C ALA A 30 -2.10 -1.66 -12.58
N ALA A 31 -3.16 -1.45 -11.79
CA ALA A 31 -3.57 -2.41 -10.77
C ALA A 31 -4.02 -3.74 -11.40
N LEU A 32 -4.65 -3.69 -12.58
CA LEU A 32 -5.09 -4.88 -13.32
C LEU A 32 -3.92 -5.71 -13.85
N LEU A 33 -2.75 -5.11 -14.04
CA LEU A 33 -1.55 -5.79 -14.50
C LEU A 33 -0.77 -6.47 -13.37
N LEU A 34 -1.15 -6.24 -12.10
CA LEU A 34 -0.53 -6.85 -10.94
C LEU A 34 -1.47 -7.89 -10.33
N GLU A 35 -0.96 -9.10 -10.11
CA GLU A 35 -1.75 -10.17 -9.50
C GLU A 35 -2.08 -9.86 -8.03
N GLY A 36 -3.38 -9.67 -7.76
CA GLY A 36 -3.86 -9.18 -6.47
C GLY A 36 -3.53 -7.69 -6.22
N GLY A 37 -3.17 -6.96 -7.28
CA GLY A 37 -2.96 -5.52 -7.24
C GLY A 37 -4.25 -4.75 -6.96
N SER A 38 -4.11 -3.59 -6.34
CA SER A 38 -5.22 -2.66 -6.12
C SER A 38 -4.71 -1.23 -6.13
N THR A 39 -5.57 -0.27 -6.45
CA THR A 39 -5.17 1.13 -6.30
C THR A 39 -5.03 1.48 -4.83
N VAL A 40 -4.12 2.37 -4.50
CA VAL A 40 -3.92 2.89 -3.13
C VAL A 40 -5.24 3.43 -2.56
N HIS A 41 -5.97 4.18 -3.37
CA HIS A 41 -7.27 4.75 -3.00
C HIS A 41 -8.28 3.69 -2.62
N LEU A 42 -8.39 2.61 -3.40
CA LEU A 42 -9.31 1.51 -3.11
C LEU A 42 -8.82 0.68 -1.92
N ARG A 43 -7.51 0.42 -1.84
CA ARG A 43 -6.93 -0.45 -0.82
C ARG A 43 -7.03 0.14 0.57
N PHE A 44 -6.76 1.44 0.70
CA PHE A 44 -6.72 2.15 1.98
C PHE A 44 -7.93 3.05 2.20
N LYS A 45 -8.92 3.01 1.30
CA LYS A 45 -10.16 3.80 1.37
C LYS A 45 -9.89 5.30 1.53
N ILE A 46 -8.93 5.81 0.75
CA ILE A 46 -8.57 7.22 0.74
C ILE A 46 -9.56 7.97 -0.17
N PRO A 47 -10.20 9.05 0.30
CA PRO A 47 -11.04 9.90 -0.54
C PRO A 47 -10.31 10.39 -1.80
N ILE A 48 -11.05 10.55 -2.89
CA ILE A 48 -10.57 11.20 -4.12
C ILE A 48 -11.37 12.51 -4.27
N PRO A 49 -10.72 13.69 -4.32
CA PRO A 49 -9.27 13.93 -4.25
C PRO A 49 -8.69 13.76 -2.83
N ALA A 50 -7.42 13.36 -2.74
CA ALA A 50 -6.68 13.27 -1.47
C ALA A 50 -6.21 14.67 -1.03
N LEU A 51 -7.10 15.40 -0.37
CA LEU A 51 -6.83 16.71 0.23
C LEU A 51 -5.93 16.56 1.47
N ASP A 52 -5.29 17.64 1.93
CA ASP A 52 -4.39 17.64 3.10
C ASP A 52 -5.06 17.11 4.37
N THR A 53 -6.39 17.19 4.45
CA THR A 53 -7.22 16.70 5.57
C THR A 53 -7.75 15.28 5.38
N SER A 54 -7.43 14.63 4.26
CA SER A 54 -7.92 13.29 3.97
C SER A 54 -7.15 12.28 4.81
N ILE A 55 -7.84 11.58 5.70
CA ILE A 55 -7.27 10.49 6.50
C ILE A 55 -7.73 9.17 5.87
N ALA A 56 -6.84 8.19 5.79
CA ALA A 56 -7.21 6.84 5.37
C ALA A 56 -8.29 6.30 6.33
N ASN A 57 -9.48 6.00 5.83
CA ASN A 57 -10.61 5.56 6.67
C ASN A 57 -10.51 4.06 6.99
N ILE A 58 -9.46 3.69 7.70
CA ILE A 58 -9.20 2.31 8.10
C ILE A 58 -9.53 2.15 9.58
N LYS A 59 -10.69 1.55 9.85
CA LYS A 59 -11.14 1.32 11.23
C LYS A 59 -10.45 0.09 11.84
N LYS A 60 -10.05 0.18 13.10
CA LYS A 60 -9.60 -0.96 13.92
C LYS A 60 -10.70 -2.04 13.96
N GLY A 61 -10.31 -3.31 13.97
CA GLY A 61 -11.24 -4.45 14.00
C GLY A 61 -11.91 -4.79 12.66
N THR A 62 -11.54 -4.11 11.57
CA THR A 62 -11.97 -4.48 10.21
C THR A 62 -11.06 -5.53 9.59
N GLN A 63 -11.55 -6.25 8.58
CA GLN A 63 -10.74 -7.21 7.82
C GLN A 63 -9.48 -6.56 7.22
N LEU A 64 -9.57 -5.30 6.78
CA LEU A 64 -8.43 -4.53 6.28
C LEU A 64 -7.38 -4.32 7.40
N SER A 65 -7.81 -3.94 8.61
CA SER A 65 -6.89 -3.78 9.74
C SER A 65 -6.20 -5.09 10.14
N GLN A 66 -6.93 -6.23 10.12
CA GLN A 66 -6.35 -7.54 10.38
C GLN A 66 -5.34 -7.95 9.29
N LEU A 67 -5.66 -7.63 8.04
CA LEU A 67 -4.76 -7.88 6.93
C LEU A 67 -3.47 -7.06 7.05
N LEU A 68 -3.56 -5.79 7.47
CA LEU A 68 -2.41 -4.93 7.72
C LEU A 68 -1.54 -5.43 8.87
N LEU A 69 -2.14 -5.92 9.96
CA LEU A 69 -1.41 -6.53 11.08
C LEU A 69 -0.57 -7.73 10.64
N ASN A 70 -1.05 -8.50 9.66
CA ASN A 70 -0.34 -9.66 9.12
C ASN A 70 0.56 -9.33 7.92
N THR A 71 0.53 -8.09 7.43
CA THR A 71 1.28 -7.67 6.25
C THR A 71 2.75 -7.52 6.58
N LYS A 72 3.61 -8.24 5.87
CA LYS A 72 5.06 -8.14 6.01
C LYS A 72 5.64 -7.03 5.16
N VAL A 73 5.09 -6.84 3.97
CA VAL A 73 5.53 -5.82 3.02
C VAL A 73 4.37 -5.24 2.23
N VAL A 74 4.44 -3.93 1.97
CA VAL A 74 3.63 -3.25 0.97
C VAL A 74 4.55 -2.80 -0.15
N ILE A 75 4.32 -3.30 -1.36
CA ILE A 75 5.02 -2.88 -2.56
C ILE A 75 4.13 -1.87 -3.28
N TRP A 76 4.63 -0.65 -3.41
CA TRP A 76 3.91 0.48 -3.95
C TRP A 76 4.57 0.91 -5.27
N ASP A 77 3.97 0.53 -6.39
CA ASP A 77 4.44 0.89 -7.73
C ASP A 77 3.82 2.21 -8.21
N GLU A 78 4.45 2.84 -9.20
CA GLU A 78 4.07 4.14 -9.75
C GLU A 78 4.00 5.26 -8.69
N ILE A 79 4.92 5.25 -7.70
CA ILE A 79 4.97 6.27 -6.64
C ILE A 79 5.09 7.71 -7.14
N PRO A 80 5.79 8.03 -8.25
CA PRO A 80 5.92 9.41 -8.73
C PRO A 80 4.59 10.01 -9.21
N MET A 81 3.64 9.15 -9.58
CA MET A 81 2.28 9.56 -9.96
C MET A 81 1.38 9.78 -8.73
N GLN A 82 1.87 9.48 -7.53
CA GLN A 82 1.10 9.61 -6.31
C GLN A 82 1.27 10.98 -5.66
N HIS A 83 0.14 11.55 -5.21
CA HIS A 83 0.17 12.77 -4.41
C HIS A 83 0.77 12.51 -3.03
N LYS A 84 1.64 13.41 -2.55
CA LYS A 84 2.28 13.33 -1.23
C LYS A 84 1.27 13.08 -0.10
N ASN A 85 0.15 13.80 -0.13
CA ASN A 85 -0.90 13.65 0.89
C ASN A 85 -1.38 12.21 1.03
N ALA A 86 -1.51 11.47 -0.08
CA ALA A 86 -1.96 10.09 0.01
C ALA A 86 -0.92 9.18 0.65
N ILE A 87 0.38 9.48 0.54
CA ILE A 87 1.45 8.77 1.25
C ILE A 87 1.33 9.08 2.75
N ASP A 88 1.19 10.35 3.10
CA ASP A 88 1.06 10.81 4.50
C ASP A 88 -0.21 10.25 5.17
N SER A 89 -1.34 10.19 4.44
CA SER A 89 -2.58 9.56 4.92
C SER A 89 -2.43 8.07 5.21
N VAL A 90 -1.66 7.37 4.38
CA VAL A 90 -1.38 5.93 4.56
C VAL A 90 -0.47 5.71 5.75
N ASP A 91 0.59 6.50 5.89
CA ASP A 91 1.48 6.46 7.06
C ASP A 91 0.71 6.67 8.36
N CYS A 92 -0.10 7.74 8.43
CA CYS A 92 -0.95 8.04 9.57
C CYS A 92 -1.90 6.88 9.88
N GLY A 93 -2.60 6.35 8.87
CA GLY A 93 -3.49 5.21 9.04
C GLY A 93 -2.78 3.96 9.55
N PHE A 94 -1.57 3.66 9.09
CA PHE A 94 -0.80 2.51 9.58
C PHE A 94 -0.36 2.69 11.03
N ARG A 95 0.13 3.88 11.40
CA ARG A 95 0.50 4.21 12.78
C ARG A 95 -0.68 4.07 13.72
N ASP A 96 -1.86 4.56 13.31
CA ASP A 96 -3.09 4.49 14.09
C ASP A 96 -3.55 3.04 14.31
N ILE A 97 -3.55 2.20 13.26
CA ILE A 97 -4.01 0.81 13.35
C ILE A 97 -3.06 -0.05 14.17
N LEU A 98 -1.76 0.11 13.92
CA LEU A 98 -0.70 -0.72 14.51
C LEU A 98 -0.29 -0.22 15.90
N ASP A 99 -0.79 0.94 16.32
CA ASP A 99 -0.53 1.58 17.61
C ASP A 99 0.97 1.81 17.84
N LYS A 100 1.66 2.24 16.79
CA LYS A 100 3.12 2.40 16.75
C LYS A 100 3.48 3.71 16.08
N ASP A 101 4.13 4.61 16.82
CA ASP A 101 4.60 5.90 16.28
C ASP A 101 5.96 5.76 15.58
N VAL A 102 6.01 4.91 14.56
CA VAL A 102 7.15 4.77 13.64
C VAL A 102 6.62 4.79 12.21
N PRO A 103 7.42 5.15 11.20
CA PRO A 103 6.96 5.18 9.82
C PRO A 103 6.23 3.91 9.40
N PHE A 104 5.03 4.08 8.86
CA PHE A 104 4.08 3.04 8.44
C PHE A 104 3.81 1.99 9.53
N GLY A 105 3.82 2.39 10.80
CA GLY A 105 3.65 1.49 11.95
C GLY A 105 4.64 0.32 11.99
N GLY A 106 5.78 0.46 11.31
CA GLY A 106 6.85 -0.54 11.23
C GLY A 106 6.65 -1.59 10.13
N VAL A 107 5.66 -1.44 9.25
CA VAL A 107 5.51 -2.29 8.06
C VAL A 107 6.54 -1.86 7.01
N THR A 108 7.20 -2.83 6.39
CA THR A 108 8.16 -2.55 5.32
C THR A 108 7.41 -2.04 4.08
N ILE A 109 7.76 -0.85 3.60
CA ILE A 109 7.26 -0.29 2.35
C ILE A 109 8.37 -0.32 1.30
N VAL A 110 8.06 -0.82 0.11
CA VAL A 110 8.96 -0.80 -1.06
C VAL A 110 8.34 0.13 -2.11
N PHE A 111 8.96 1.26 -2.37
CA PHE A 111 8.54 2.19 -3.41
C PHE A 111 9.18 1.83 -4.75
N GLY A 112 8.35 1.71 -5.79
CA GLY A 112 8.73 1.51 -7.18
C GLY A 112 8.17 2.63 -8.06
N GLY A 113 8.87 2.93 -9.15
CA GLY A 113 8.47 3.96 -10.10
C GLY A 113 9.60 4.31 -11.06
N ASP A 114 9.30 5.23 -11.98
CA ASP A 114 10.24 5.84 -12.90
C ASP A 114 10.27 7.36 -12.62
N PHE A 115 11.44 7.92 -12.34
CA PHE A 115 11.63 9.27 -11.81
C PHE A 115 12.20 10.24 -12.85
#